data_AF-A0AAD6VD21-F1
#
_entry.id   AF-A0AAD6VD21-F1
#
_cell.length_a   1.000
_cell.length_b   1.000
_cell.length_c   1.000
_cell.angle_alpha   90.00
_cell.angle_beta   90.00
_cell.angle_gamma   90.00
#
_symmetry.space_group_name_H-M   'P 1'
#
loop_
_entity.id
_entity.type
_entity.pdbx_description
1 polymer ?
#
loop_
_entity_poly.entity_id
_entity_poly.type
_entity_poly.pdbx_seq_one_letter_code
_entity_poly.pdbx_strand_id
1 'polypeptide(L)'
;ERSVSLQFAEQLWENWLALEDAGRASGRTLDVRMVERAHVAYIRVLALYVGASFPPMYLAFAQRYPPSLLYERPVKPSFRSTRTALVGAPPRQTHLPNEVLDDRVPPLLAFDDLELLHHRLIAASMRTGIGYIKYISKAYEWALRGRRDATMKAQPAPDTHAITTA
;
A
#
# COMPACT_ATOMS: atom_id res chain seq x y z
N GLU A 1 7.88 13.35 29.02
CA GLU A 1 8.43 12.71 27.80
C GLU A 1 7.34 12.25 26.83
N ARG A 2 6.46 11.32 27.23
CA ARG A 2 5.41 10.78 26.33
C ARG A 2 4.50 11.82 25.65
N SER A 3 4.05 12.84 26.38
CA SER A 3 3.23 13.93 25.83
C SER A 3 3.99 14.80 24.81
N VAL A 4 5.27 15.06 25.06
CA VAL A 4 6.14 15.84 24.17
C VAL A 4 6.37 15.08 22.86
N SER A 5 6.58 13.77 22.95
CA SER A 5 6.74 12.91 21.77
C SER A 5 5.47 12.84 20.91
N LEU A 6 4.29 12.86 21.53
CA LEU A 6 3.02 12.88 20.80
C LEU A 6 2.84 14.22 20.06
N GLN A 7 3.06 15.35 20.74
CA GLN A 7 2.97 16.68 20.13
C GLN A 7 3.94 16.85 18.96
N PHE A 8 5.17 16.34 19.11
CA PHE A 8 6.15 16.34 18.03
C PHE A 8 5.66 15.50 16.83
N ALA A 9 5.08 14.31 17.09
CA ALA A 9 4.55 13.46 16.04
C ALA A 9 3.34 14.09 15.33
N GLU A 10 2.45 14.77 16.05
CA GLU A 10 1.30 15.51 15.49
C GLU A 10 1.79 16.64 14.57
N GLN A 11 2.74 17.46 15.02
CA GLN A 11 3.33 18.52 14.20
C GLN A 11 4.05 17.99 12.96
N LEU A 12 4.79 16.89 13.11
CA LEU A 12 5.45 16.23 11.98
C LEU A 12 4.41 15.70 10.97
N TRP A 13 3.29 15.19 11.47
CA TRP A 13 2.20 14.68 10.65
C TRP A 13 1.49 15.79 9.85
N GLU A 14 1.25 16.94 10.46
CA GLU A 14 0.67 18.11 9.77
C GLU A 14 1.58 18.58 8.62
N ASN A 15 2.89 18.68 8.87
CA ASN A 15 3.87 19.02 7.84
C ASN A 15 3.91 17.96 6.72
N TRP A 16 3.79 16.68 7.08
CA TRP A 16 3.71 15.59 6.11
C TRP A 16 2.47 15.69 5.23
N LEU A 17 1.28 15.93 5.81
CA LEU A 17 0.04 16.09 5.05
C LEU A 17 0.12 17.27 4.08
N ALA A 18 0.68 18.41 4.52
CA ALA A 18 0.89 19.57 3.65
C ALA A 18 1.82 19.26 2.48
N LEU A 19 2.89 18.49 2.73
CA LEU A 19 3.81 18.04 1.68
C LEU A 19 3.14 17.07 0.70
N GLU A 20 2.28 16.18 1.20
CA GLU A 20 1.52 15.25 0.37
C GLU A 20 0.46 15.95 -0.49
N ASP A 21 -0.25 16.92 0.08
CA ASP A 21 -1.21 17.77 -0.63
C ASP A 21 -0.52 18.62 -1.70
N ALA A 22 0.63 19.22 -1.37
CA ALA A 22 1.44 19.97 -2.32
C ALA A 22 1.95 19.09 -3.46
N GLY A 23 2.44 17.88 -3.16
CA GLY A 23 2.89 16.92 -4.17
C GLY A 23 1.76 16.50 -5.13
N ARG A 24 0.56 16.29 -4.58
CA ARG A 24 -0.63 15.97 -5.37
C ARG A 24 -1.07 17.14 -6.26
N ALA A 25 -1.06 18.36 -5.73
CA ALA A 25 -1.43 19.58 -6.46
C ALA A 25 -0.41 19.93 -7.56
N SER A 26 0.88 19.70 -7.31
CA SER A 26 1.95 19.98 -8.27
C SER A 26 2.18 18.86 -9.29
N GLY A 27 1.45 17.75 -9.20
CA GLY A 27 1.67 16.56 -10.02
C GLY A 27 3.01 15.86 -9.79
N ARG A 28 3.72 16.19 -8.69
CA ARG A 28 4.99 15.55 -8.34
C ARG A 28 4.67 14.31 -7.52
N THR A 29 4.83 13.13 -8.12
CA THR A 29 4.58 11.86 -7.45
C THR A 29 5.61 11.67 -6.33
N LEU A 30 5.17 11.79 -5.09
CA LEU A 30 5.94 11.30 -3.95
C LEU A 30 6.09 9.79 -4.10
N ASP A 31 7.23 9.27 -3.65
CA ASP A 31 7.44 7.82 -3.60
C ASP A 31 6.32 7.18 -2.78
N VAL A 32 5.61 6.26 -3.42
CA VAL A 32 4.45 5.57 -2.85
C VAL A 32 4.85 4.81 -1.58
N ARG A 33 6.05 4.23 -1.55
CA ARG A 33 6.56 3.49 -0.38
C ARG A 33 6.91 4.42 0.77
N MET A 34 7.33 5.64 0.46
CA MET A 34 7.54 6.67 1.48
C MET A 34 6.21 7.08 2.11
N VAL A 35 5.14 7.23 1.31
CA VAL A 35 3.79 7.50 1.80
C VAL A 35 3.29 6.38 2.71
N GLU A 36 3.43 5.12 2.31
CA GLU A 36 3.07 3.97 3.14
C GLU A 36 3.81 3.97 4.48
N ARG A 37 5.13 4.12 4.43
CA ARG A 37 5.98 4.12 5.64
C ARG A 37 5.64 5.26 6.58
N ALA A 38 5.35 6.45 6.07
CA ALA A 38 4.94 7.58 6.87
C ALA A 38 3.61 7.32 7.60
N HIS A 39 2.61 6.81 6.87
CA HIS A 39 1.32 6.44 7.47
C HIS A 39 1.45 5.32 8.50
N VAL A 40 2.22 4.28 8.20
CA VAL A 40 2.51 3.18 9.12
C VAL A 40 3.21 3.67 10.39
N ALA A 41 4.26 4.49 10.24
CA ALA A 41 5.00 5.03 11.38
C ALA A 41 4.08 5.86 12.28
N TYR A 42 3.24 6.71 11.71
CA TYR A 42 2.33 7.54 12.50
C TYR A 42 1.22 6.72 13.18
N ILE A 43 0.66 5.69 12.51
CA ILE A 43 -0.27 4.74 13.12
C ILE A 43 0.37 4.04 14.33
N ARG A 44 1.61 3.59 14.21
CA ARG A 44 2.35 2.95 15.31
C ARG A 44 2.60 3.90 16.47
N VAL A 45 2.96 5.15 16.18
CA VAL A 45 3.12 6.18 17.21
C VAL A 45 1.82 6.38 17.97
N LEU A 46 0.71 6.61 17.25
CA LEU A 46 -0.60 6.71 17.89
C LEU A 46 -0.92 5.45 18.70
N ALA A 47 -0.44 4.26 18.28
CA ALA A 47 -0.77 2.96 18.92
C ALA A 47 -0.17 2.81 20.28
N LEU A 48 0.93 3.54 20.51
CA LEU A 48 1.64 3.59 21.75
C LEU A 48 1.08 4.67 22.68
N TYR A 49 0.57 5.78 22.14
CA TYR A 49 0.17 6.95 22.94
C TYR A 49 -1.33 7.05 23.22
N VAL A 50 -2.18 6.58 22.30
CA VAL A 50 -3.62 6.81 22.35
C VAL A 50 -4.33 5.47 22.52
N GLY A 51 -4.79 5.17 23.73
CA GLY A 51 -5.49 3.91 24.02
C GLY A 51 -6.89 3.76 23.39
N ALA A 52 -7.47 4.78 22.73
CA ALA A 52 -8.84 4.70 22.21
C ALA A 52 -9.26 5.75 21.16
N SER A 53 -8.67 6.95 21.09
CA SER A 53 -9.06 8.00 20.12
C SER A 53 -8.37 7.87 18.75
N PHE A 54 -8.38 6.65 18.25
CA PHE A 54 -7.78 6.22 16.99
C PHE A 54 -8.61 6.25 15.69
N PRO A 55 -9.95 6.28 15.73
CA PRO A 55 -10.76 6.09 14.53
C PRO A 55 -10.45 6.96 13.30
N PRO A 56 -10.13 8.27 13.42
CA PRO A 56 -10.16 9.13 12.24
C PRO A 56 -9.03 8.87 11.26
N MET A 57 -7.90 8.33 11.71
CA MET A 57 -6.70 8.31 10.85
C MET A 57 -6.73 7.20 9.80
N TYR A 58 -7.07 5.96 10.17
CA TYR A 58 -7.20 4.88 9.18
C TYR A 58 -8.39 5.11 8.23
N LEU A 59 -9.44 5.79 8.72
CA LEU A 59 -10.56 6.26 7.90
C LEU A 59 -10.09 7.29 6.86
N ALA A 60 -9.33 8.30 7.31
CA ALA A 60 -8.76 9.32 6.42
C ALA A 60 -7.85 8.70 5.36
N PHE A 61 -7.00 7.72 5.74
CA PHE A 61 -6.18 6.99 4.77
C PHE A 61 -7.02 6.22 3.76
N ALA A 62 -8.01 5.44 4.21
CA ALA A 62 -8.85 4.65 3.31
C ALA A 62 -9.72 5.52 2.38
N GLN A 63 -10.12 6.72 2.83
CA GLN A 63 -10.77 7.72 1.98
C GLN A 63 -9.82 8.30 0.94
N ARG A 64 -8.55 8.52 1.33
CA ARG A 64 -7.53 9.15 0.50
C ARG A 64 -6.91 8.18 -0.51
N TYR A 65 -6.90 6.89 -0.18
CA TYR A 65 -6.39 5.79 -0.98
C TYR A 65 -7.37 4.61 -1.00
N PRO A 66 -8.52 4.74 -1.69
CA PRO A 66 -9.51 3.69 -1.70
C PRO A 66 -8.97 2.40 -2.33
N PRO A 67 -9.43 1.22 -1.87
CA PRO A 67 -8.98 -0.07 -2.39
C PRO A 67 -9.28 -0.24 -3.89
N SER A 68 -10.21 0.54 -4.45
CA SER A 68 -10.48 0.61 -5.89
C SER A 68 -9.28 1.06 -6.72
N LEU A 69 -8.37 1.88 -6.18
CA LEU A 69 -7.16 2.30 -6.90
C LEU A 69 -6.21 1.12 -7.12
N LEU A 70 -6.22 0.11 -6.25
CA LEU A 70 -5.37 -1.07 -6.37
C LEU A 70 -5.79 -1.98 -7.54
N TYR A 71 -6.97 -1.77 -8.11
CA TYR A 71 -7.46 -2.53 -9.25
C TYR A 71 -6.78 -2.16 -10.58
N GLU A 72 -6.07 -1.05 -10.63
CA GLU A 72 -5.42 -0.60 -11.85
C GLU A 72 -4.46 -1.67 -12.38
N ARG A 73 -4.68 -2.08 -13.63
CA ARG A 73 -3.90 -3.14 -14.27
C ARG A 73 -2.52 -2.60 -14.60
N PRO A 74 -1.44 -3.21 -14.11
CA PRO A 74 -0.12 -2.87 -14.62
C PRO A 74 -0.04 -3.26 -16.09
N VAL A 75 0.37 -2.32 -16.95
CA VAL A 75 0.67 -2.61 -18.36
C VAL A 75 1.83 -3.60 -18.38
N LYS A 76 1.57 -4.81 -18.89
CA LYS A 76 2.59 -5.85 -19.03
C LYS A 76 3.57 -5.42 -20.13
N PRO A 77 4.85 -5.20 -19.80
CA PRO A 77 5.83 -4.82 -20.82
C PRO A 77 5.96 -5.95 -21.85
N SER A 78 6.14 -5.60 -23.12
CA SER A 78 6.19 -6.55 -24.23
C SER A 78 7.31 -7.60 -24.08
N PHE A 79 8.41 -7.22 -23.43
CA PHE A 79 9.54 -8.11 -23.16
C PHE A 79 9.30 -9.16 -22.06
N ARG A 80 8.18 -9.12 -21.32
CA ARG A 80 7.82 -10.18 -20.36
C ARG A 80 7.25 -11.40 -21.11
N SER A 81 8.11 -12.07 -21.87
CA SER A 81 7.79 -13.35 -22.53
C SER A 81 7.47 -14.42 -21.48
N THR A 82 6.22 -14.89 -21.48
CA THR A 82 5.72 -15.94 -20.57
C THR A 82 5.99 -17.37 -21.09
N ARG A 83 6.83 -17.54 -22.11
CA ARG A 83 7.23 -18.85 -22.65
C ARG A 83 8.74 -19.07 -22.55
N THR A 84 9.27 -19.08 -21.34
CA THR A 84 10.50 -19.82 -21.06
C THR A 84 10.09 -21.13 -20.41
N ALA A 85 9.87 -22.16 -21.23
CA ALA A 85 9.83 -23.52 -20.75
C ALA A 85 11.24 -23.85 -20.26
N LEU A 86 11.41 -23.92 -18.94
CA LEU A 86 12.69 -24.24 -18.34
C LEU A 86 12.97 -25.73 -18.57
N VAL A 87 13.83 -26.05 -19.53
CA VAL A 87 14.33 -27.41 -19.72
C VAL A 87 15.49 -27.60 -18.74
N GLY A 88 15.20 -28.06 -17.51
CA GLY A 88 16.21 -28.30 -16.48
C GLY A 88 15.67 -28.28 -15.06
N ALA A 89 16.51 -28.64 -14.09
CA ALA A 89 16.17 -28.56 -12.67
C ALA A 89 15.79 -27.11 -12.29
N PRO A 90 14.72 -26.89 -11.50
CA PRO A 90 14.27 -25.54 -11.18
C PRO A 90 15.39 -24.79 -10.44
N PRO A 91 15.72 -23.54 -10.84
CA PRO A 91 16.63 -22.73 -10.05
C PRO A 91 16.01 -22.55 -8.66
N ARG A 92 16.79 -22.82 -7.62
CA ARG A 92 16.38 -22.49 -6.24
C ARG A 92 16.01 -21.01 -6.22
N GLN A 93 14.73 -20.70 -5.97
CA GLN A 93 14.29 -19.33 -5.76
C GLN A 93 15.09 -18.75 -4.61
N THR A 94 16.08 -17.92 -4.93
CA THR A 94 16.67 -17.02 -3.96
C THR A 94 15.61 -15.97 -3.68
N HIS A 95 14.95 -16.06 -2.53
CA HIS A 95 14.22 -14.94 -1.96
C HIS A 95 15.26 -13.86 -1.66
N LEU A 96 15.59 -13.02 -2.63
CA LEU A 96 16.33 -11.80 -2.32
C LEU A 96 15.44 -10.96 -1.38
N PRO A 97 15.97 -10.47 -0.24
CA PRO A 97 15.20 -9.63 0.69
C PRO A 97 14.78 -8.28 0.08
N ASN A 98 15.35 -7.93 -1.08
CA ASN A 98 14.87 -6.85 -1.94
C ASN A 98 14.00 -7.43 -3.07
N GLU A 99 12.79 -7.85 -2.71
CA GLU A 99 11.71 -7.87 -3.68
C GLU A 99 11.57 -6.42 -4.18
N VAL A 100 11.85 -6.18 -5.47
CA VAL A 100 11.72 -4.86 -6.07
C VAL A 100 10.26 -4.45 -5.88
N LEU A 101 10.04 -3.55 -4.92
CA LEU A 101 8.73 -3.06 -4.56
C LEU A 101 8.17 -2.40 -5.82
N ASP A 102 7.07 -2.94 -6.34
CA ASP A 102 6.45 -2.41 -7.56
C ASP A 102 5.92 -1.00 -7.25
N ASP A 103 6.62 0.03 -7.73
CA ASP A 103 6.26 1.45 -7.56
C ASP A 103 4.91 1.79 -8.23
N ARG A 104 4.34 0.86 -9.01
CA ARG A 104 3.02 1.00 -9.63
C ARG A 104 1.89 0.49 -8.75
N VAL A 105 2.17 0.04 -7.52
CA VAL A 105 1.11 -0.31 -6.56
C VAL A 105 0.82 0.95 -5.73
N PRO A 106 -0.42 1.47 -5.77
CA PRO A 106 -0.85 2.55 -4.88
C PRO A 106 -0.59 2.20 -3.41
N PRO A 107 -0.46 3.22 -2.53
CA PRO A 107 -0.06 2.99 -1.16
C PRO A 107 -1.11 2.14 -0.44
N LEU A 108 -0.65 1.07 0.22
CA LEU A 108 -1.47 0.14 0.99
C LEU A 108 -1.04 0.12 2.46
N LEU A 109 -2.01 -0.12 3.33
CA LEU A 109 -1.76 -0.33 4.75
C LEU A 109 -1.20 -1.73 4.95
N ALA A 110 -0.06 -1.84 5.64
CA ALA A 110 0.53 -3.14 5.94
C ALA A 110 -0.39 -3.94 6.88
N PHE A 111 -0.53 -5.25 6.60
CA PHE A 111 -1.42 -6.12 7.36
C PHE A 111 -0.96 -6.29 8.82
N ASP A 112 0.35 -6.33 9.06
CA ASP A 112 0.93 -6.41 10.40
C ASP A 112 0.52 -5.22 11.30
N ASP A 113 0.41 -4.03 10.70
CA ASP A 113 0.03 -2.81 11.41
C ASP A 113 -1.47 -2.78 11.72
N LEU A 114 -2.30 -3.33 10.83
CA LEU A 114 -3.73 -3.54 11.06
C LEU A 114 -3.98 -4.58 12.17
N GLU A 115 -3.13 -5.60 12.29
CA GLU A 115 -3.20 -6.59 13.37
C GLU A 115 -2.87 -5.95 14.72
N LEU A 116 -1.81 -5.15 14.80
CA LEU A 116 -1.47 -4.41 16.01
C LEU A 116 -2.61 -3.48 16.44
N LEU A 117 -3.22 -2.76 15.49
CA LEU A 117 -4.40 -1.94 15.74
C LEU A 117 -5.60 -2.78 16.21
N HIS A 118 -5.83 -3.93 15.60
CA HIS A 118 -6.92 -4.83 15.97
C HIS A 118 -6.81 -5.28 17.43
N HIS A 119 -5.62 -5.72 17.86
CA HIS A 119 -5.37 -6.10 19.25
C HIS A 119 -5.59 -4.95 20.23
N ARG A 120 -5.19 -3.72 19.86
CA ARG A 120 -5.41 -2.52 20.69
C ARG A 120 -6.88 -2.15 20.79
N LEU A 121 -7.66 -2.25 19.70
CA LEU A 121 -9.10 -1.99 19.73
C LEU A 121 -9.87 -3.04 20.53
N ILE A 122 -9.42 -4.30 20.52
CA ILE A 122 -9.95 -5.35 21.40
C ILE A 122 -9.73 -4.97 22.86
N ALA A 123 -8.52 -4.54 23.23
CA ALA A 123 -8.22 -4.08 24.59
C ALA A 123 -9.08 -2.88 25.01
N ALA A 124 -9.39 -1.98 24.07
CA ALA A 124 -10.25 -0.82 24.28
C ALA A 124 -11.76 -1.12 24.19
N SER A 125 -12.16 -2.37 23.89
CA SER A 125 -13.57 -2.79 23.72
C SER A 125 -14.38 -1.99 22.67
N MET A 126 -13.70 -1.38 21.69
CA MET A 126 -14.33 -0.56 20.64
C MET A 126 -14.82 -1.40 19.46
N ARG A 127 -16.07 -1.87 19.53
CA ARG A 127 -16.65 -2.79 18.53
C ARG A 127 -16.77 -2.21 17.11
N THR A 128 -17.03 -0.91 16.99
CA THR A 128 -17.20 -0.22 15.70
C THR A 128 -15.89 -0.20 14.90
N GLY A 129 -14.77 0.14 15.54
CA GLY A 129 -13.45 0.13 14.91
C GLY A 129 -13.00 -1.27 14.50
N ILE A 130 -13.31 -2.30 15.31
CA ILE A 130 -12.99 -3.69 14.98
C ILE A 130 -13.67 -4.14 13.69
N GLY A 131 -14.96 -3.85 13.54
CA GLY A 131 -15.72 -4.18 12.34
C GLY A 131 -15.14 -3.51 11.09
N TYR A 132 -14.73 -2.24 11.24
CA TYR A 132 -14.16 -1.47 10.14
C TYR A 132 -12.76 -1.95 9.71
N ILE A 133 -11.88 -2.26 10.67
CA ILE A 133 -10.55 -2.83 10.37
C ILE A 133 -10.70 -4.15 9.61
N LYS A 134 -11.64 -5.01 10.03
CA LYS A 134 -11.93 -6.27 9.34
C LYS A 134 -12.43 -6.04 7.90
N TYR A 135 -13.30 -5.04 7.71
CA TYR A 135 -13.77 -4.67 6.38
C TYR A 135 -12.62 -4.18 5.49
N ILE A 136 -11.79 -3.26 6.00
CA ILE A 136 -10.63 -2.72 5.28
C ILE A 136 -9.67 -3.83 4.89
N SER A 137 -9.25 -4.68 5.83
CA SER A 137 -8.27 -5.73 5.54
C SER A 137 -8.76 -6.65 4.42
N LYS A 138 -10.06 -7.02 4.44
CA LYS A 138 -10.68 -7.81 3.39
C LYS A 138 -10.83 -7.06 2.06
N ALA A 139 -11.13 -5.77 2.09
CA ALA A 139 -11.24 -4.95 0.88
C ALA A 139 -9.88 -4.81 0.17
N TYR A 140 -8.80 -4.53 0.91
CA TYR A 140 -7.44 -4.46 0.36
C TYR A 140 -6.94 -5.83 -0.11
N GLU A 141 -7.18 -6.90 0.65
CA GLU A 141 -6.84 -8.28 0.25
C GLU A 141 -7.53 -8.67 -1.06
N TRP A 142 -8.83 -8.38 -1.17
CA TRP A 142 -9.59 -8.68 -2.37
C TRP A 142 -9.12 -7.86 -3.57
N ALA A 143 -8.80 -6.59 -3.39
CA ALA A 143 -8.26 -5.74 -4.44
C ALA A 143 -6.89 -6.24 -4.95
N LEU A 144 -6.00 -6.66 -4.05
CA LEU A 144 -4.71 -7.26 -4.42
C LEU A 144 -4.88 -8.58 -5.16
N ARG A 145 -5.81 -9.44 -4.71
CA ARG A 145 -6.15 -10.68 -5.41
C ARG A 145 -6.68 -10.39 -6.81
N GLY A 146 -7.58 -9.41 -6.94
CA GLY A 146 -8.11 -8.94 -8.21
C GLY A 146 -7.02 -8.45 -9.17
N ARG A 147 -6.07 -7.64 -8.67
CA ARG A 147 -4.90 -7.20 -9.43
C ARG A 147 -4.02 -8.36 -9.87
N ARG A 148 -3.75 -9.33 -8.99
CA ARG A 148 -2.96 -10.52 -9.32
C ARG A 148 -3.62 -11.35 -10.43
N ASP A 149 -4.92 -11.61 -10.30
CA ASP A 149 -5.68 -12.38 -11.29
C ASP A 149 -5.77 -11.62 -12.63
N ALA A 150 -5.92 -10.29 -12.60
CA ALA A 150 -5.88 -9.45 -13.80
C ALA A 150 -4.50 -9.43 -14.45
N THR A 151 -3.43 -9.41 -13.66
CA THR A 151 -2.03 -9.45 -14.15
C THR A 151 -1.71 -10.81 -14.78
N MET A 152 -2.19 -11.91 -14.19
CA MET A 152 -2.06 -13.26 -14.74
C MET A 152 -2.80 -13.41 -16.07
N LYS A 153 -3.98 -12.79 -16.20
CA LYS A 153 -4.81 -12.80 -17.43
C LYS A 153 -4.34 -11.79 -18.49
N ALA A 154 -3.50 -10.83 -18.13
CA ALA A 154 -3.07 -9.77 -19.05
C ALA A 154 -2.14 -10.31 -20.15
N GLN A 155 -2.53 -10.03 -21.40
CA GLN A 155 -1.68 -10.25 -22.57
C GLN A 155 -0.65 -9.12 -22.69
N PRO A 156 0.60 -9.42 -23.10
CA PRO A 156 1.59 -8.39 -23.37
C PRO A 156 1.09 -7.46 -24.49
N ALA A 157 1.32 -6.16 -24.36
CA ALA A 157 0.97 -5.20 -25.40
C ALA A 157 1.76 -5.50 -26.68
N PRO A 158 1.15 -5.39 -27.87
CA PRO A 158 1.86 -5.58 -29.14
C PRO A 158 2.92 -4.48 -29.30
N ASP A 159 4.14 -4.88 -29.65
CA ASP A 159 5.26 -3.97 -29.93
C ASP A 159 4.88 -3.03 -31.09
N THR A 160 4.61 -1.76 -30.79
CA THR A 160 4.24 -0.75 -31.79
C THR A 160 5.43 -0.26 -32.62
N HIS A 161 6.63 -0.83 -32.42
CA HIS A 161 7.86 -0.42 -33.12
C HIS A 161 8.17 -1.20 -34.41
N ALA A 162 7.30 -2.09 -34.90
CA ALA A 162 7.65 -3.00 -36.00
C ALA A 162 7.14 -2.62 -37.41
N ILE A 163 6.54 -1.45 -37.64
CA ILE A 163 6.00 -1.09 -38.98
C ILE A 163 6.30 0.37 -39.34
N THR A 164 7.58 0.71 -39.54
CA THR A 164 7.97 1.84 -40.41
C THR A 164 9.39 1.58 -40.93
N THR A 165 9.52 0.64 -41.87
CA THR A 165 10.57 0.70 -42.90
C THR A 165 10.01 0.02 -44.14
N ALA A 166 9.60 0.84 -45.09
CA ALA A 166 9.32 0.46 -46.47
C ALA A 166 10.45 1.01 -47.34
#